data_AF-A0A9X9X541-F1
#
_entry.id   AF-A0A9X9X541-F1
#
_cell.length_a   1.000
_cell.length_b   1.000
_cell.length_c   1.000
_cell.angle_alpha   90.00
_cell.angle_beta   90.00
_cell.angle_gamma   90.00
#
_symmetry.space_group_name_H-M   'P 1'
#
loop_
_entity.id
_entity.type
_entity.pdbx_description
1 polymer ?
#
loop_
_entity_poly.entity_id
_entity_poly.type
_entity_poly.pdbx_seq_one_letter_code
_entity_poly.pdbx_strand_id
1 'polypeptide(L)'
;MSGSTMDAVREGLVRGLARFLAPARLPDGFAPAFATAPRGAVFDLAANAAAAEAIAHPLLGGAEGALDLLLAVGAGGLAPRALGPARLTVEDESPRDFRVATPHHLFTGNLFRGEIRQHLHGQAGPPALLHGGNLVEFTFKGRRHCLDVEDAIVAAGIEPCEGGVRLFHESAVAGRGRFSRGAPQQVARLRYAYEIRADSPAVTVAISLTPLPGVTLDRVRVTTACDAMSPGDGVDYGTLLLGEGAEARRLPSPNGENVTVQDGPVPAFAVLQDRAPSRALSLRLRPLGPAPLLSVKASGPAEGRLHWLLARYAAERLEPGATLTAGEERILLRGLSSPLAVPRGAD
;
A
#
# COMPACT_ATOMS: atom_id res chain seq x y z
N MET A 1 16.82 3.56 -35.20
CA MET A 1 16.95 5.04 -35.13
C MET A 1 15.63 5.59 -34.60
N SER A 2 15.52 5.88 -33.30
CA SER A 2 14.29 6.41 -32.67
C SER A 2 14.59 7.16 -31.35
N GLY A 3 15.67 7.92 -31.29
CA GLY A 3 16.10 8.64 -30.07
C GLY A 3 15.74 10.13 -30.01
N SER A 4 15.32 10.78 -31.12
CA SER A 4 15.35 12.25 -31.17
C SER A 4 14.12 12.96 -30.59
N THR A 5 12.98 12.30 -30.43
CA THR A 5 11.74 12.97 -29.99
C THR A 5 11.71 13.16 -28.47
N MET A 6 12.20 12.19 -27.70
CA MET A 6 12.26 12.29 -26.24
C MET A 6 13.36 13.23 -25.75
N ASP A 7 14.49 13.31 -26.45
CA ASP A 7 15.55 14.26 -26.13
C ASP A 7 15.12 15.71 -26.37
N ALA A 8 14.32 15.95 -27.41
CA ALA A 8 13.74 17.28 -27.68
C ALA A 8 12.70 17.69 -26.63
N VAL A 9 11.86 16.75 -26.16
CA VAL A 9 10.90 16.99 -25.06
C VAL A 9 11.64 17.24 -23.75
N ARG A 10 12.69 16.45 -23.46
CA ARG A 10 13.58 16.63 -22.31
C ARG A 10 14.26 18.00 -22.32
N GLU A 11 14.87 18.40 -23.43
CA GLU A 11 15.49 19.72 -23.57
C GLU A 11 14.48 20.87 -23.48
N GLY A 12 13.25 20.66 -23.98
CA GLY A 12 12.15 21.62 -23.87
C GLY A 12 11.71 21.84 -22.42
N LEU A 13 11.56 20.76 -21.66
CA LEU A 13 11.24 20.78 -20.23
C LEU A 13 12.35 21.41 -19.40
N VAL A 14 13.61 21.03 -19.65
CA VAL A 14 14.78 21.59 -18.96
C VAL A 14 14.92 23.09 -19.23
N ARG A 15 14.76 23.54 -20.48
CA ARG A 15 14.78 24.97 -20.83
C ARG A 15 13.59 25.73 -20.23
N GLY A 16 12.41 25.11 -20.19
CA GLY A 16 11.20 25.68 -19.61
C GLY A 16 11.23 25.79 -18.08
N LEU A 17 11.99 24.94 -17.40
CA LEU A 17 12.21 24.98 -15.94
C LEU A 17 13.38 25.88 -15.56
N ALA A 18 14.45 25.94 -16.38
CA ALA A 18 15.65 26.75 -16.13
C ALA A 18 15.36 28.25 -15.92
N ARG A 19 14.33 28.79 -16.57
CA ARG A 19 13.89 30.20 -16.41
C ARG A 19 13.30 30.53 -15.03
N PHE A 20 13.01 29.52 -14.21
CA PHE A 20 12.43 29.67 -12.86
C PHE A 20 13.41 29.30 -11.74
N LEU A 21 14.65 28.99 -12.09
CA LEU A 21 15.68 28.50 -11.17
C LEU A 21 16.74 29.59 -10.96
N ALA A 22 17.00 29.97 -9.71
CA ALA A 22 18.19 30.71 -9.34
C ALA A 22 19.22 29.73 -8.72
N PRO A 23 20.52 29.90 -8.97
CA PRO A 23 21.53 29.02 -8.39
C PRO A 23 21.62 29.22 -6.88
N ALA A 24 21.38 28.15 -6.10
CA ALA A 24 21.67 28.11 -4.67
C ALA A 24 23.00 27.39 -4.44
N ARG A 25 23.83 27.95 -3.57
CA ARG A 25 25.16 27.42 -3.25
C ARG A 25 25.03 26.44 -2.07
N LEU A 26 25.36 25.18 -2.32
CA LEU A 26 25.47 24.12 -1.31
C LEU A 26 26.95 23.90 -0.95
N PRO A 27 27.26 23.20 0.15
CA PRO A 27 28.63 22.96 0.61
C PRO A 27 29.55 22.33 -0.46
N ASP A 28 28.98 21.52 -1.36
CA ASP A 28 29.74 20.73 -2.33
C ASP A 28 29.47 21.12 -3.80
N GLY A 29 28.75 22.22 -4.06
CA GLY A 29 28.46 22.68 -5.43
C GLY A 29 27.21 23.57 -5.57
N PHE A 30 26.82 23.84 -6.81
CA PHE A 30 25.61 24.59 -7.13
C PHE A 30 24.45 23.62 -7.44
N ALA A 31 23.32 23.79 -6.75
CA ALA A 31 22.06 23.17 -7.14
C ALA A 31 21.06 24.28 -7.51
N PRO A 32 20.26 24.11 -8.58
CA PRO A 32 19.25 25.10 -8.92
C PRO A 32 18.11 25.06 -7.88
N ALA A 33 17.82 26.20 -7.24
CA ALA A 33 16.66 26.36 -6.37
C ALA A 33 15.61 27.24 -7.06
N PHE A 34 14.32 26.88 -6.94
CA PHE A 34 13.25 27.70 -7.47
C PHE A 34 13.15 29.03 -6.70
N ALA A 35 13.30 30.15 -7.40
CA ALA A 35 13.16 31.48 -6.81
C ALA A 35 11.70 31.93 -6.81
N THR A 36 11.26 32.49 -5.68
CA THR A 36 10.07 33.35 -5.44
C THR A 36 8.92 33.31 -6.46
N ALA A 37 7.73 32.95 -5.98
CA ALA A 37 6.48 33.00 -6.75
C ALA A 37 6.23 34.38 -7.39
N PRO A 38 6.14 34.49 -8.72
CA PRO A 38 5.56 35.67 -9.35
C PRO A 38 4.08 35.74 -8.97
N ARG A 39 3.53 36.96 -8.83
CA ARG A 39 2.08 37.17 -8.67
C ARG A 39 1.35 36.45 -9.82
N GLY A 40 0.54 35.45 -9.48
CA GLY A 40 -0.25 34.67 -10.43
C GLY A 40 0.13 33.18 -10.57
N ALA A 41 1.11 32.66 -9.83
CA ALA A 41 1.44 31.24 -9.87
C ALA A 41 0.41 30.35 -9.11
N VAL A 42 0.10 29.20 -9.70
CA VAL A 42 -0.94 28.24 -9.26
C VAL A 42 -0.43 27.26 -8.18
N PHE A 43 0.90 27.14 -8.01
CA PHE A 43 1.52 26.16 -7.11
C PHE A 43 2.44 26.83 -6.08
N ASP A 44 2.36 26.31 -4.83
CA ASP A 44 3.14 26.72 -3.66
C ASP A 44 4.65 26.45 -3.87
N LEU A 45 5.49 27.37 -3.39
CA LEU A 45 6.96 27.30 -3.45
C LEU A 45 7.49 26.00 -2.81
N ALA A 46 6.85 25.54 -1.73
CA ALA A 46 7.20 24.30 -1.07
C ALA A 46 6.85 23.05 -1.90
N ALA A 47 5.77 23.11 -2.69
CA ALA A 47 5.39 22.03 -3.61
C ALA A 47 6.34 21.95 -4.81
N ASN A 48 6.78 23.11 -5.31
CA ASN A 48 7.77 23.19 -6.38
C ASN A 48 9.15 22.69 -5.93
N ALA A 49 9.55 22.97 -4.69
CA ALA A 49 10.78 22.44 -4.10
C ALA A 49 10.73 20.91 -3.95
N ALA A 50 9.61 20.36 -3.44
CA ALA A 50 9.42 18.92 -3.32
C ALA A 50 9.37 18.21 -4.69
N ALA A 51 8.79 18.85 -5.71
CA ALA A 51 8.81 18.34 -7.08
C ALA A 51 10.22 18.40 -7.69
N ALA A 52 10.98 19.48 -7.45
CA ALA A 52 12.39 19.59 -7.88
C ALA A 52 13.25 18.47 -7.29
N GLU A 53 13.11 18.26 -5.99
CA GLU A 53 13.85 17.27 -5.21
C GLU A 53 13.51 15.85 -5.65
N ALA A 54 12.23 15.60 -5.95
CA ALA A 54 11.76 14.36 -6.56
C ALA A 54 12.38 14.14 -7.95
N ILE A 55 12.37 15.14 -8.84
CA ILE A 55 12.89 15.04 -10.22
C ILE A 55 14.42 14.89 -10.27
N ALA A 56 15.14 15.50 -9.33
CA ALA A 56 16.60 15.44 -9.25
C ALA A 56 17.13 14.10 -8.71
N HIS A 57 16.25 13.18 -8.33
CA HIS A 57 16.60 11.96 -7.62
C HIS A 57 17.16 10.86 -8.56
N PRO A 58 18.39 10.35 -8.33
CA PRO A 58 19.02 9.35 -9.20
C PRO A 58 18.25 8.02 -9.33
N LEU A 59 17.37 7.69 -8.37
CA LEU A 59 16.62 6.43 -8.30
C LEU A 59 15.34 6.42 -9.15
N LEU A 60 15.02 7.48 -9.90
CA LEU A 60 13.92 7.49 -10.87
C LEU A 60 14.32 7.01 -12.27
N GLY A 61 15.52 6.45 -12.43
CA GLY A 61 15.95 5.83 -13.70
C GLY A 61 16.09 6.81 -14.89
N GLY A 62 16.07 8.12 -14.63
CA GLY A 62 16.10 9.16 -15.67
C GLY A 62 14.73 9.77 -15.96
N ALA A 63 14.55 10.31 -17.15
CA ALA A 63 13.38 11.13 -17.50
C ALA A 63 12.05 10.36 -17.47
N GLU A 64 12.03 9.03 -17.65
CA GLU A 64 10.80 8.23 -17.66
C GLU A 64 10.26 7.95 -16.25
N GLY A 65 11.06 7.54 -15.27
CA GLY A 65 10.56 7.40 -13.89
C GLY A 65 10.33 8.75 -13.20
N ALA A 66 11.04 9.80 -13.63
CA ALA A 66 10.70 11.17 -13.27
C ALA A 66 9.39 11.63 -13.91
N LEU A 67 9.10 11.20 -15.15
CA LEU A 67 7.83 11.45 -15.84
C LEU A 67 6.69 10.63 -15.24
N ASP A 68 6.89 9.37 -14.83
CA ASP A 68 5.87 8.55 -14.15
C ASP A 68 5.56 9.11 -12.76
N LEU A 69 6.58 9.58 -12.04
CA LEU A 69 6.37 10.29 -10.77
C LEU A 69 5.71 11.65 -11.02
N LEU A 70 6.13 12.40 -12.04
CA LEU A 70 5.52 13.68 -12.43
C LEU A 70 4.12 13.52 -13.03
N LEU A 71 3.76 12.38 -13.61
CA LEU A 71 2.43 12.04 -14.12
C LEU A 71 1.56 11.50 -12.98
N ALA A 72 2.13 10.80 -11.99
CA ALA A 72 1.46 10.52 -10.73
C ALA A 72 1.19 11.80 -9.92
N VAL A 73 2.11 12.78 -9.99
CA VAL A 73 1.98 14.14 -9.45
C VAL A 73 1.11 15.03 -10.34
N GLY A 74 1.06 14.81 -11.65
CA GLY A 74 0.39 15.68 -12.64
C GLY A 74 -1.05 15.27 -12.92
N ALA A 75 -1.37 13.98 -12.80
CA ALA A 75 -2.72 13.44 -12.83
C ALA A 75 -3.35 13.33 -11.42
N GLY A 76 -2.57 13.54 -10.35
CA GLY A 76 -3.03 13.32 -8.96
C GLY A 76 -2.41 14.15 -7.83
N GLY A 77 -1.37 14.95 -8.06
CA GLY A 77 -0.85 15.93 -7.08
C GLY A 77 -0.15 15.36 -5.83
N LEU A 78 0.51 14.20 -5.90
CA LEU A 78 1.08 13.52 -4.72
C LEU A 78 2.61 13.39 -4.78
N ALA A 79 3.35 14.07 -3.89
CA ALA A 79 4.80 13.86 -3.69
C ALA A 79 5.10 13.58 -2.20
N PRO A 80 5.95 12.59 -1.87
CA PRO A 80 6.43 12.38 -0.49
C PRO A 80 7.24 13.59 -0.01
N ARG A 81 6.96 14.07 1.21
CA ARG A 81 7.61 15.26 1.81
C ARG A 81 8.94 14.98 2.54
N ALA A 82 9.45 13.75 2.49
CA ALA A 82 10.73 13.39 3.08
C ALA A 82 11.42 12.38 2.15
N LEU A 83 12.41 12.85 1.39
CA LEU A 83 13.24 12.05 0.50
C LEU A 83 14.68 12.10 1.04
N GLY A 84 14.89 11.49 2.21
CA GLY A 84 16.25 11.17 2.68
C GLY A 84 16.90 10.11 1.77
N PRO A 85 18.23 9.86 1.89
CA PRO A 85 18.89 8.79 1.14
C PRO A 85 18.18 7.45 1.40
N ALA A 86 18.09 6.58 0.37
CA ALA A 86 17.50 5.25 0.48
C ALA A 86 18.20 4.42 1.57
N ARG A 87 17.68 4.52 2.80
CA ARG A 87 18.24 3.92 4.01
C ARG A 87 17.11 3.30 4.79
N LEU A 88 17.28 2.02 5.09
CA LEU A 88 16.41 1.30 6.00
C LEU A 88 17.19 1.00 7.27
N THR A 89 16.58 1.29 8.41
CA THR A 89 17.13 0.97 9.73
C THR A 89 16.16 0.03 10.45
N VAL A 90 16.65 -1.14 10.86
CA VAL A 90 15.96 -1.99 11.83
C VAL A 90 16.43 -1.54 13.21
N GLU A 91 15.58 -0.79 13.90
CA GLU A 91 15.88 -0.25 15.23
C GLU A 91 15.63 -1.31 16.32
N ASP A 92 14.63 -2.17 16.11
CA ASP A 92 14.35 -3.35 16.93
C ASP A 92 13.93 -4.50 16.00
N GLU A 93 14.64 -5.64 16.10
CA GLU A 93 14.40 -6.84 15.30
C GLU A 93 13.47 -7.86 16.00
N SER A 94 13.03 -7.58 17.22
CA SER A 94 12.11 -8.43 17.99
C SER A 94 10.77 -8.56 17.28
N PRO A 95 10.32 -9.77 16.88
CA PRO A 95 9.03 -9.93 16.20
C PRO A 95 7.82 -9.53 17.06
N ARG A 96 7.99 -9.35 18.37
CA ARG A 96 6.91 -8.95 19.30
C ARG A 96 6.78 -7.45 19.47
N ASP A 97 7.81 -6.69 19.13
CA ASP A 97 7.85 -5.23 19.27
C ASP A 97 8.85 -4.63 18.26
N PHE A 98 8.68 -4.98 16.98
CA PHE A 98 9.67 -4.61 15.98
C PHE A 98 9.58 -3.13 15.66
N ARG A 99 10.69 -2.59 15.14
CA ARG A 99 10.73 -1.21 14.66
C ARG A 99 11.63 -1.09 13.44
N VAL A 100 11.03 -0.73 12.31
CA VAL A 100 11.72 -0.55 11.02
C VAL A 100 11.43 0.84 10.48
N ALA A 101 12.47 1.63 10.25
CA ALA A 101 12.37 2.96 9.69
C ALA A 101 12.88 2.98 8.25
N THR A 102 12.13 3.63 7.37
CA THR A 102 12.54 4.01 6.00
C THR A 102 12.49 5.53 5.87
N PRO A 103 12.95 6.12 4.74
CA PRO A 103 12.83 7.55 4.52
C PRO A 103 11.36 8.01 4.46
N HIS A 104 10.44 7.10 4.15
CA HIS A 104 9.03 7.40 3.92
C HIS A 104 8.15 7.14 5.14
N HIS A 105 8.43 6.06 5.87
CA HIS A 105 7.53 5.54 6.91
C HIS A 105 8.31 4.99 8.10
N LEU A 106 7.58 4.85 9.21
CA LEU A 106 8.00 4.07 10.36
C LEU A 106 7.04 2.90 10.50
N PHE A 107 7.57 1.68 10.56
CA PHE A 107 6.81 0.46 10.78
C PHE A 107 7.08 -0.05 12.19
N THR A 108 6.02 -0.39 12.91
CA THR A 108 6.08 -0.94 14.27
C THR A 108 5.04 -2.03 14.44
N GLY A 109 5.17 -2.89 15.46
CA GLY A 109 4.07 -3.77 15.83
C GLY A 109 4.52 -5.12 16.38
N ASN A 110 3.57 -6.06 16.35
CA ASN A 110 3.73 -7.38 16.90
C ASN A 110 3.29 -8.43 15.86
N LEU A 111 4.27 -9.07 15.23
CA LEU A 111 4.05 -10.06 14.19
C LEU A 111 3.38 -11.33 14.72
N PHE A 112 3.51 -11.65 16.02
CA PHE A 112 2.75 -12.74 16.65
C PHE A 112 1.27 -12.42 16.88
N ARG A 113 0.87 -11.16 16.67
CA ARG A 113 -0.53 -10.72 16.64
C ARG A 113 -0.98 -10.33 15.23
N GLY A 114 -0.13 -10.55 14.21
CA GLY A 114 -0.36 -10.11 12.84
C GLY A 114 -0.50 -8.59 12.70
N GLU A 115 0.05 -7.82 13.64
CA GLU A 115 -0.06 -6.36 13.67
C GLU A 115 1.18 -5.70 13.06
N ILE A 116 1.02 -5.02 11.93
CA ILE A 116 2.03 -4.09 11.37
C ILE A 116 1.39 -2.70 11.28
N ARG A 117 1.90 -1.76 12.06
CA ARG A 117 1.46 -0.37 12.13
C ARG A 117 2.39 0.50 11.29
N GLN A 118 1.86 1.09 10.24
CA GLN A 118 2.58 2.02 9.37
C GLN A 118 2.26 3.46 9.79
N HIS A 119 3.30 4.18 10.17
CA HIS A 119 3.27 5.59 10.54
C HIS A 119 3.96 6.42 9.46
N LEU A 120 3.60 7.69 9.37
CA LEU A 120 4.37 8.63 8.57
C LEU A 120 5.64 9.01 9.30
N HIS A 121 6.75 9.06 8.56
CA HIS A 121 8.03 9.39 9.15
C HIS A 121 8.01 10.79 9.80
N GLY A 122 8.61 10.92 10.98
CA GLY A 122 8.76 12.20 11.70
C GLY A 122 7.46 12.78 12.28
N GLN A 123 6.37 12.02 12.34
CA GLN A 123 5.10 12.49 12.92
C GLN A 123 4.69 11.69 14.14
N ALA A 124 4.36 12.41 15.21
CA ALA A 124 3.67 11.84 16.35
C ALA A 124 2.17 11.70 16.02
N GLY A 125 1.56 10.59 16.43
CA GLY A 125 0.13 10.34 16.21
C GLY A 125 -0.19 8.84 16.12
N PRO A 126 -1.46 8.51 15.88
CA PRO A 126 -1.86 7.14 15.61
C PRO A 126 -1.26 6.65 14.27
N PRO A 127 -1.18 5.32 14.06
CA PRO A 127 -0.76 4.78 12.77
C PRO A 127 -1.68 5.26 11.65
N ALA A 128 -1.09 5.53 10.50
CA ALA A 128 -1.82 5.89 9.29
C ALA A 128 -2.49 4.69 8.62
N LEU A 129 -1.97 3.49 8.92
CA LEU A 129 -2.49 2.21 8.44
C LEU A 129 -2.10 1.10 9.43
N LEU A 130 -3.05 0.21 9.74
CA LEU A 130 -2.77 -1.08 10.36
C LEU A 130 -2.94 -2.17 9.29
N HIS A 131 -1.88 -2.92 9.01
CA HIS A 131 -1.97 -4.15 8.24
C HIS A 131 -2.29 -5.28 9.23
N GLY A 132 -3.50 -5.84 9.11
CA GLY A 132 -4.07 -6.83 10.03
C GLY A 132 -5.53 -7.09 9.65
N GLY A 133 -6.22 -7.95 10.43
CA GLY A 133 -7.62 -8.32 10.21
C GLY A 133 -7.79 -9.34 9.08
N ASN A 134 -6.83 -10.25 8.94
CA ASN A 134 -6.81 -11.20 7.84
C ASN A 134 -7.62 -12.45 8.18
N LEU A 135 -8.24 -13.04 7.16
CA LEU A 135 -9.13 -14.19 7.30
C LEU A 135 -8.73 -15.28 6.30
N VAL A 136 -8.94 -16.53 6.71
CA VAL A 136 -8.91 -17.67 5.82
C VAL A 136 -10.22 -18.45 5.89
N GLU A 137 -10.86 -18.64 4.75
CA GLU A 137 -12.07 -19.46 4.60
C GLU A 137 -11.76 -20.68 3.75
N PHE A 138 -12.30 -21.84 4.12
CA PHE A 138 -12.15 -23.05 3.32
C PHE A 138 -13.20 -24.09 3.69
N THR A 139 -13.34 -25.10 2.85
CA THR A 139 -14.11 -26.31 3.12
C THR A 139 -13.15 -27.49 3.24
N PHE A 140 -13.23 -28.23 4.36
CA PHE A 140 -12.45 -29.42 4.59
C PHE A 140 -13.38 -30.58 4.95
N LYS A 141 -13.31 -31.67 4.18
CA LYS A 141 -14.16 -32.87 4.36
C LYS A 141 -15.64 -32.50 4.53
N GLY A 142 -16.13 -31.62 3.64
CA GLY A 142 -17.53 -31.19 3.57
C GLY A 142 -17.97 -30.18 4.64
N ARG A 143 -17.09 -29.69 5.50
CA ARG A 143 -17.40 -28.66 6.51
C ARG A 143 -16.69 -27.36 6.19
N ARG A 144 -17.42 -26.24 6.25
CA ARG A 144 -16.87 -24.89 6.09
C ARG A 144 -16.20 -24.42 7.37
N HIS A 145 -15.10 -23.68 7.21
CA HIS A 145 -14.31 -23.05 8.25
C HIS A 145 -14.02 -21.61 7.83
N CYS A 146 -14.00 -20.71 8.81
CA CYS A 146 -13.55 -19.33 8.70
C CYS A 146 -12.71 -19.09 9.94
N LEU A 147 -11.43 -18.74 9.76
CA LEU A 147 -10.50 -18.50 10.85
C LEU A 147 -9.94 -17.09 10.72
N ASP A 148 -9.83 -16.44 11.86
CA ASP A 148 -8.97 -15.29 12.04
C ASP A 148 -7.50 -15.77 11.95
N VAL A 149 -6.70 -15.11 11.11
CA VAL A 149 -5.32 -15.55 10.85
C VAL A 149 -4.44 -15.27 12.06
N GLU A 150 -4.73 -14.16 12.76
CA GLU A 150 -4.02 -13.61 13.88
C GLU A 150 -4.08 -14.55 15.10
N ASP A 151 -5.22 -15.23 15.30
CA ASP A 151 -5.40 -16.24 16.35
C ASP A 151 -4.61 -17.54 16.11
N ALA A 152 -4.15 -17.76 14.88
CA ALA A 152 -3.52 -19.01 14.46
C ALA A 152 -2.00 -18.89 14.24
N ILE A 153 -1.39 -17.73 14.53
CA ILE A 153 0.04 -17.48 14.31
C ILE A 153 0.90 -18.33 15.25
N VAL A 154 1.80 -19.12 14.66
CA VAL A 154 2.72 -20.02 15.38
C VAL A 154 4.19 -19.66 15.21
N ALA A 155 4.52 -18.89 14.17
CA ALA A 155 5.87 -18.39 13.93
C ALA A 155 5.83 -16.99 13.33
N ALA A 156 6.85 -16.19 13.60
CA ALA A 156 7.02 -14.87 13.03
C ALA A 156 8.50 -14.48 13.03
N GLY A 157 8.89 -13.58 12.14
CA GLY A 157 10.27 -13.15 12.02
C GLY A 157 10.49 -11.98 11.09
N ILE A 158 11.73 -11.53 11.09
CA ILE A 158 12.26 -10.44 10.27
C ILE A 158 13.49 -10.99 9.56
N GLU A 159 13.47 -10.98 8.24
CA GLU A 159 14.54 -11.49 7.40
C GLU A 159 15.09 -10.35 6.54
N PRO A 160 16.41 -10.19 6.38
CA PRO A 160 16.95 -9.28 5.39
C PRO A 160 16.56 -9.77 3.98
N CYS A 161 16.26 -8.84 3.08
CA CYS A 161 16.09 -9.10 1.66
C CYS A 161 16.87 -8.09 0.81
N GLU A 162 16.87 -8.28 -0.50
CA GLU A 162 17.56 -7.36 -1.41
C GLU A 162 16.99 -5.94 -1.28
N GLY A 163 17.79 -5.00 -0.77
CA GLY A 163 17.39 -3.60 -0.63
C GLY A 163 16.39 -3.32 0.49
N GLY A 164 16.15 -4.27 1.41
CA GLY A 164 15.15 -4.08 2.45
C GLY A 164 15.08 -5.18 3.50
N VAL A 165 13.91 -5.30 4.12
CA VAL A 165 13.56 -6.37 5.05
C VAL A 165 12.21 -6.99 4.69
N ARG A 166 12.06 -8.25 5.05
CA ARG A 166 10.82 -9.01 4.97
C ARG A 166 10.33 -9.33 6.38
N LEU A 167 9.21 -8.75 6.75
CA LEU A 167 8.48 -9.15 7.95
C LEU A 167 7.58 -10.33 7.58
N PHE A 168 7.45 -11.34 8.43
CA PHE A 168 6.55 -12.45 8.15
C PHE A 168 5.89 -13.01 9.41
N HIS A 169 4.75 -13.65 9.20
CA HIS A 169 4.16 -14.57 10.17
C HIS A 169 3.58 -15.79 9.46
N GLU A 170 3.60 -16.92 10.16
CA GLU A 170 3.05 -18.20 9.72
C GLU A 170 1.98 -18.66 10.68
N SER A 171 0.85 -19.08 10.12
CA SER A 171 -0.31 -19.56 10.86
C SER A 171 -0.57 -21.05 10.60
N ALA A 172 -0.94 -21.77 11.65
CA ALA A 172 -1.37 -23.16 11.59
C ALA A 172 -2.89 -23.23 11.36
N VAL A 173 -3.29 -23.39 10.10
CA VAL A 173 -4.71 -23.44 9.73
C VAL A 173 -5.30 -24.77 10.17
N ALA A 174 -6.28 -24.73 11.08
CA ALA A 174 -6.90 -25.92 11.65
C ALA A 174 -8.32 -26.16 11.12
N GLY A 175 -8.66 -27.43 10.86
CA GLY A 175 -9.96 -27.83 10.33
C GLY A 175 -10.47 -29.11 10.96
N ARG A 176 -11.79 -29.30 10.89
CA ARG A 176 -12.47 -30.52 11.33
C ARG A 176 -13.44 -31.00 10.27
N GLY A 177 -13.40 -32.29 9.95
CA GLY A 177 -14.34 -32.89 9.00
C GLY A 177 -15.76 -33.01 9.57
N ARG A 178 -16.76 -33.10 8.69
CA ARG A 178 -18.19 -33.10 9.04
C ARG A 178 -18.58 -34.13 10.11
N PHE A 179 -18.04 -35.35 10.03
CA PHE A 179 -18.36 -36.45 10.95
C PHE A 179 -17.28 -36.74 12.00
N SER A 180 -16.22 -35.94 12.05
CA SER A 180 -15.18 -36.12 13.06
C SER A 180 -15.73 -35.74 14.43
N ARG A 181 -15.51 -36.56 15.46
CA ARG A 181 -15.77 -36.24 16.87
C ARG A 181 -14.56 -35.65 17.61
N GLY A 182 -13.37 -35.75 17.02
CA GLY A 182 -12.10 -35.31 17.63
C GLY A 182 -11.84 -33.81 17.56
N ALA A 183 -10.72 -33.40 18.15
CA ALA A 183 -10.22 -32.03 18.08
C ALA A 183 -9.96 -31.57 16.63
N PRO A 184 -9.98 -30.25 16.35
CA PRO A 184 -9.48 -29.71 15.09
C PRO A 184 -8.04 -30.18 14.85
N GLN A 185 -7.73 -30.53 13.60
CA GLN A 185 -6.37 -30.89 13.20
C GLN A 185 -5.80 -29.79 12.30
N GLN A 186 -4.49 -29.60 12.30
CA GLN A 186 -3.87 -28.74 11.30
C GLN A 186 -4.08 -29.33 9.91
N VAL A 187 -4.51 -28.50 8.97
CA VAL A 187 -4.83 -28.88 7.58
C VAL A 187 -4.01 -28.11 6.56
N ALA A 188 -3.49 -26.95 6.92
CA ALA A 188 -2.62 -26.16 6.05
C ALA A 188 -1.64 -25.28 6.84
N ARG A 189 -0.68 -24.72 6.12
CA ARG A 189 0.19 -23.62 6.56
C ARG A 189 -0.12 -22.39 5.73
N LEU A 190 -0.29 -21.26 6.40
CA LEU A 190 -0.54 -19.96 5.79
C LEU A 190 0.60 -19.03 6.18
N ARG A 191 1.23 -18.37 5.21
CA ARG A 191 2.30 -17.39 5.46
C ARG A 191 1.94 -16.07 4.82
N TYR A 192 2.03 -15.00 5.60
CA TYR A 192 2.05 -13.62 5.13
C TYR A 192 3.48 -13.12 5.19
N ALA A 193 3.91 -12.44 4.13
CA ALA A 193 5.19 -11.77 4.04
C ALA A 193 4.98 -10.32 3.59
N TYR A 194 5.65 -9.39 4.25
CA TYR A 194 5.60 -7.96 4.00
C TYR A 194 7.00 -7.49 3.68
N GLU A 195 7.25 -7.20 2.41
CA GLU A 195 8.52 -6.66 1.96
C GLU A 195 8.49 -5.14 2.06
N ILE A 196 9.47 -4.61 2.79
CA ILE A 196 9.68 -3.18 3.02
C ILE A 196 11.08 -2.86 2.48
N ARG A 197 11.13 -1.98 1.48
CA ARG A 197 12.39 -1.60 0.83
C ARG A 197 12.84 -0.21 1.24
N ALA A 198 14.15 0.02 1.20
CA ALA A 198 14.75 1.32 1.49
C ALA A 198 14.48 2.36 0.38
N ASP A 199 14.25 1.89 -0.84
CA ASP A 199 14.14 2.67 -2.07
C ASP A 199 12.70 2.89 -2.55
N SER A 200 11.71 2.36 -1.83
CA SER A 200 10.30 2.40 -2.24
C SER A 200 9.37 2.71 -1.05
N PRO A 201 8.35 3.57 -1.24
CA PRO A 201 7.28 3.77 -0.25
C PRO A 201 6.24 2.64 -0.26
N ALA A 202 6.37 1.67 -1.17
CA ALA A 202 5.44 0.56 -1.30
C ALA A 202 5.75 -0.56 -0.29
N VAL A 203 4.70 -1.13 0.29
CA VAL A 203 4.77 -2.39 1.02
C VAL A 203 4.23 -3.49 0.11
N THR A 204 5.05 -4.48 -0.20
CA THR A 204 4.59 -5.65 -0.96
C THR A 204 4.15 -6.74 0.01
N VAL A 205 2.88 -7.09 -0.03
CA VAL A 205 2.28 -8.19 0.74
C VAL A 205 2.20 -9.42 -0.15
N ALA A 206 2.71 -10.55 0.33
CA ALA A 206 2.56 -11.84 -0.31
C ALA A 206 1.92 -12.84 0.66
N ILE A 207 0.94 -13.58 0.16
CA ILE A 207 0.24 -14.65 0.87
C ILE A 207 0.56 -15.97 0.18
N SER A 208 0.88 -16.98 0.98
CA SER A 208 0.95 -18.36 0.53
C SER A 208 0.16 -19.29 1.46
N LEU A 209 -0.78 -20.06 0.89
CA LEU A 209 -1.51 -21.10 1.62
C LEU A 209 -1.21 -22.45 1.00
N THR A 210 -0.66 -23.36 1.80
CA THR A 210 -0.26 -24.71 1.37
C THR A 210 -0.95 -25.77 2.24
N PRO A 211 -1.83 -26.62 1.67
CA PRO A 211 -2.36 -27.77 2.39
C PRO A 211 -1.25 -28.72 2.85
N LEU A 212 -1.43 -29.34 4.01
CA LEU A 212 -0.53 -30.39 4.47
C LEU A 212 -0.61 -31.64 3.57
N PRO A 213 0.40 -32.51 3.58
CA PRO A 213 0.37 -33.75 2.81
C PRO A 213 -0.91 -34.57 3.05
N GLY A 214 -1.55 -35.02 1.96
CA GLY A 214 -2.81 -35.78 2.01
C GLY A 214 -4.05 -34.95 2.33
N VAL A 215 -3.94 -33.62 2.43
CA VAL A 215 -5.08 -32.72 2.65
C VAL A 215 -5.46 -32.03 1.34
N THR A 216 -6.75 -32.08 1.02
CA THR A 216 -7.36 -31.24 0.00
C THR A 216 -8.30 -30.24 0.66
N LEU A 217 -8.24 -28.98 0.23
CA LEU A 217 -9.14 -27.91 0.64
C LEU A 217 -9.99 -27.46 -0.54
N ASP A 218 -11.30 -27.28 -0.32
CA ASP A 218 -12.21 -26.76 -1.33
C ASP A 218 -12.68 -25.34 -0.97
N ARG A 219 -13.07 -24.54 -1.97
CA ARG A 219 -13.61 -23.19 -1.81
C ARG A 219 -12.75 -22.32 -0.91
N VAL A 220 -11.45 -22.32 -1.20
CA VAL A 220 -10.44 -21.62 -0.42
C VAL A 220 -10.51 -20.14 -0.72
N ARG A 221 -10.49 -19.32 0.34
CA ARG A 221 -10.34 -17.88 0.27
C ARG A 221 -9.32 -17.42 1.30
N VAL A 222 -8.44 -16.52 0.88
CA VAL A 222 -7.53 -15.80 1.76
C VAL A 222 -7.76 -14.31 1.57
N THR A 223 -7.61 -13.53 2.64
CA THR A 223 -7.77 -12.08 2.55
C THR A 223 -6.49 -11.35 2.86
N THR A 224 -6.29 -10.23 2.20
CA THR A 224 -5.44 -9.14 2.64
C THR A 224 -6.33 -8.07 3.24
N ALA A 225 -5.98 -7.54 4.41
CA ALA A 225 -6.78 -6.50 5.04
C ALA A 225 -5.95 -5.31 5.51
N CYS A 226 -6.66 -4.19 5.63
CA CYS A 226 -6.26 -2.95 6.25
C CYS A 226 -7.33 -2.63 7.30
N ASP A 227 -6.91 -2.45 8.55
CA ASP A 227 -7.81 -2.29 9.70
C ASP A 227 -7.53 -0.96 10.42
N ALA A 228 -8.29 -0.68 11.48
CA ALA A 228 -8.21 0.53 12.30
C ALA A 228 -8.27 1.82 11.45
N MET A 229 -9.08 1.80 10.39
CA MET A 229 -9.23 2.93 9.46
C MET A 229 -10.22 3.99 9.97
N SER A 230 -10.80 3.77 11.16
CA SER A 230 -11.73 4.67 11.82
C SER A 230 -11.02 5.60 12.83
N PRO A 231 -11.54 6.82 13.07
CA PRO A 231 -10.97 7.72 14.07
C PRO A 231 -11.05 7.14 15.49
N GLY A 232 -9.94 7.22 16.22
CA GLY A 232 -9.76 6.65 17.57
C GLY A 232 -8.49 5.80 17.63
N ASP A 233 -8.43 4.80 16.73
CA ASP A 233 -7.28 3.89 16.59
C ASP A 233 -6.40 4.23 15.38
N GLY A 234 -6.91 5.03 14.43
CA GLY A 234 -6.19 5.42 13.22
C GLY A 234 -6.68 6.72 12.57
N VAL A 235 -6.63 6.74 11.24
CA VAL A 235 -6.82 7.93 10.40
C VAL A 235 -8.15 7.85 9.64
N ASP A 236 -8.93 8.94 9.63
CA ASP A 236 -10.30 8.98 9.06
C ASP A 236 -10.32 8.92 7.51
N TYR A 237 -10.53 7.73 6.94
CA TYR A 237 -10.73 7.51 5.50
C TYR A 237 -12.23 7.52 5.15
N GLY A 238 -12.62 8.36 4.19
CA GLY A 238 -14.02 8.63 3.87
C GLY A 238 -14.44 8.34 2.42
N THR A 239 -13.48 8.23 1.51
CA THR A 239 -13.74 7.91 0.10
C THR A 239 -13.00 6.65 -0.31
N LEU A 240 -13.70 5.74 -1.00
CA LEU A 240 -13.13 4.60 -1.72
C LEU A 240 -13.00 4.95 -3.21
N LEU A 241 -11.91 4.50 -3.83
CA LEU A 241 -11.69 4.54 -5.27
C LEU A 241 -11.55 3.11 -5.80
N LEU A 242 -12.23 2.80 -6.91
CA LEU A 242 -12.12 1.51 -7.60
C LEU A 242 -11.68 1.74 -9.04
N GLY A 243 -10.55 1.14 -9.44
CA GLY A 243 -9.92 1.37 -10.74
C GLY A 243 -8.75 2.36 -10.66
N GLU A 244 -8.29 2.81 -11.83
CA GLU A 244 -7.12 3.67 -11.97
C GLU A 244 -7.43 4.93 -12.77
N GLY A 245 -6.65 5.99 -12.52
CA GLY A 245 -6.74 7.24 -13.28
C GLY A 245 -8.08 7.97 -13.11
N ALA A 246 -8.43 8.76 -14.12
CA ALA A 246 -9.64 9.58 -14.13
C ALA A 246 -10.94 8.77 -14.13
N GLU A 247 -10.89 7.54 -14.64
CA GLU A 247 -12.03 6.63 -14.75
C GLU A 247 -12.31 5.84 -13.45
N ALA A 248 -11.50 6.05 -12.41
CA ALA A 248 -11.69 5.39 -11.13
C ALA A 248 -13.05 5.80 -10.51
N ARG A 249 -13.88 4.79 -10.20
CA ARG A 249 -15.18 4.99 -9.57
C ARG A 249 -14.99 5.42 -8.12
N ARG A 250 -15.51 6.59 -7.77
CA ARG A 250 -15.54 7.10 -6.39
C ARG A 250 -16.78 6.58 -5.68
N LEU A 251 -16.59 5.99 -4.51
CA LEU A 251 -17.67 5.54 -3.64
C LEU A 251 -17.48 6.18 -2.25
N PRO A 252 -18.56 6.57 -1.56
CA PRO A 252 -18.46 6.93 -0.15
C PRO A 252 -18.07 5.69 0.67
N SER A 253 -17.51 5.91 1.85
CA SER A 253 -17.34 4.86 2.85
C SER A 253 -18.67 4.13 3.10
N PRO A 254 -18.67 2.79 3.18
CA PRO A 254 -19.90 2.02 3.25
C PRO A 254 -20.59 2.20 4.60
N ASN A 255 -21.92 2.24 4.58
CA ASN A 255 -22.72 2.13 5.78
C ASN A 255 -23.05 0.65 6.06
N GLY A 256 -22.47 0.10 7.11
CA GLY A 256 -22.71 -1.27 7.54
C GLY A 256 -21.46 -2.15 7.52
N GLU A 257 -21.68 -3.42 7.84
CA GLU A 257 -20.63 -4.43 7.99
C GLU A 257 -20.47 -5.28 6.75
N ASN A 258 -19.22 -5.63 6.40
CA ASN A 258 -18.89 -6.58 5.33
C ASN A 258 -19.51 -6.24 3.95
N VAL A 259 -19.63 -4.95 3.62
CA VAL A 259 -20.21 -4.49 2.35
C VAL A 259 -19.27 -4.81 1.20
N THR A 260 -19.75 -5.55 0.20
CA THR A 260 -19.02 -5.76 -1.06
C THR A 260 -19.06 -4.48 -1.89
N VAL A 261 -17.91 -3.85 -2.08
CA VAL A 261 -17.78 -2.61 -2.88
C VAL A 261 -17.35 -2.90 -4.32
N GLN A 262 -16.70 -4.04 -4.54
CA GLN A 262 -16.37 -4.56 -5.85
C GLN A 262 -16.54 -6.08 -5.87
N ASP A 263 -17.25 -6.59 -6.88
CA ASP A 263 -17.33 -8.01 -7.19
C ASP A 263 -16.45 -8.30 -8.41
N GLY A 264 -15.65 -9.36 -8.35
CA GLY A 264 -14.67 -9.72 -9.37
C GLY A 264 -13.40 -8.85 -9.39
N PRO A 265 -12.59 -8.98 -10.46
CA PRO A 265 -11.27 -8.36 -10.54
C PRO A 265 -11.34 -6.84 -10.66
N VAL A 266 -10.34 -6.17 -10.08
CA VAL A 266 -10.10 -4.73 -10.25
C VAL A 266 -8.58 -4.50 -10.30
N PRO A 267 -8.07 -3.67 -11.23
CA PRO A 267 -6.63 -3.46 -11.39
C PRO A 267 -5.99 -2.74 -10.19
N ALA A 268 -6.73 -1.84 -9.55
CA ALA A 268 -6.34 -1.19 -8.29
C ALA A 268 -7.57 -0.68 -7.55
N PHE A 269 -7.41 -0.45 -6.26
CA PHE A 269 -8.41 0.23 -5.43
C PHE A 269 -7.69 1.09 -4.39
N ALA A 270 -8.34 2.12 -3.88
CA ALA A 270 -7.72 3.04 -2.94
C ALA A 270 -8.73 3.58 -1.94
N VAL A 271 -8.20 4.18 -0.89
CA VAL A 271 -8.96 5.01 0.05
C VAL A 271 -8.32 6.37 0.16
N LEU A 272 -9.15 7.38 0.39
CA LEU A 272 -8.75 8.76 0.58
C LEU A 272 -9.32 9.30 1.89
N GLN A 273 -8.55 10.15 2.55
CA GLN A 273 -9.08 11.03 3.56
C GLN A 273 -9.84 12.18 2.93
N ASP A 274 -11.01 12.48 3.49
CA ASP A 274 -11.85 13.59 3.02
C ASP A 274 -11.51 14.92 3.72
N ARG A 275 -10.68 14.89 4.77
CA ARG A 275 -10.32 16.06 5.58
C ARG A 275 -8.96 16.64 5.17
N ALA A 276 -8.88 17.98 5.15
CA ALA A 276 -7.69 18.77 4.83
C ALA A 276 -7.07 18.44 3.46
N PRO A 277 -7.65 18.96 2.36
CA PRO A 277 -7.30 18.57 1.00
C PRO A 277 -5.80 18.52 0.74
N SER A 278 -5.00 19.49 1.20
CA SER A 278 -3.54 19.56 0.95
C SER A 278 -2.66 18.64 1.79
N ARG A 279 -3.23 17.84 2.70
CA ARG A 279 -2.51 16.90 3.57
C ARG A 279 -3.25 15.57 3.74
N ALA A 280 -4.21 15.29 2.87
CA ALA A 280 -5.00 14.08 2.91
C ALA A 280 -4.10 12.85 2.67
N LEU A 281 -4.33 11.79 3.45
CA LEU A 281 -3.73 10.49 3.17
C LEU A 281 -4.50 9.77 2.07
N SER A 282 -3.74 9.09 1.22
CA SER A 282 -4.22 8.18 0.21
C SER A 282 -3.50 6.86 0.38
N LEU A 283 -4.24 5.77 0.52
CA LEU A 283 -3.71 4.41 0.45
C LEU A 283 -4.22 3.79 -0.84
N ARG A 284 -3.30 3.42 -1.73
CA ARG A 284 -3.58 2.68 -2.97
C ARG A 284 -3.10 1.25 -2.83
N LEU A 285 -3.93 0.32 -3.29
CA LEU A 285 -3.69 -1.11 -3.30
C LEU A 285 -3.80 -1.63 -4.73
N ARG A 286 -2.82 -2.44 -5.13
CA ARG A 286 -2.77 -3.11 -6.43
C ARG A 286 -2.64 -4.62 -6.20
N PRO A 287 -3.64 -5.42 -6.57
CA PRO A 287 -3.52 -6.88 -6.53
C PRO A 287 -2.31 -7.38 -7.33
N LEU A 288 -1.61 -8.37 -6.79
CA LEU A 288 -0.47 -9.03 -7.41
C LEU A 288 -0.67 -10.55 -7.40
N GLY A 289 0.06 -11.24 -8.28
CA GLY A 289 0.17 -12.69 -8.29
C GLY A 289 -0.93 -13.41 -9.07
N PRO A 290 -0.91 -14.75 -9.07
CA PRO A 290 -1.73 -15.57 -9.96
C PRO A 290 -3.14 -15.86 -9.43
N ALA A 291 -3.39 -15.73 -8.11
CA ALA A 291 -4.71 -15.96 -7.55
C ALA A 291 -5.71 -14.89 -8.02
N PRO A 292 -6.90 -15.29 -8.51
CA PRO A 292 -7.92 -14.32 -8.90
C PRO A 292 -8.45 -13.57 -7.67
N LEU A 293 -8.52 -12.24 -7.80
CA LEU A 293 -9.28 -11.40 -6.88
C LEU A 293 -10.78 -11.65 -7.09
N LEU A 294 -11.45 -12.13 -6.05
CA LEU A 294 -12.87 -12.43 -6.05
C LEU A 294 -13.72 -11.22 -5.70
N SER A 295 -13.31 -10.42 -4.71
CA SER A 295 -14.05 -9.23 -4.29
C SER A 295 -13.21 -8.30 -3.43
N VAL A 296 -13.61 -7.04 -3.38
CA VAL A 296 -13.18 -6.07 -2.37
C VAL A 296 -14.36 -5.77 -1.46
N LYS A 297 -14.15 -5.85 -0.15
CA LYS A 297 -15.14 -5.51 0.85
C LYS A 297 -14.64 -4.45 1.81
N ALA A 298 -15.57 -3.72 2.39
CA ALA A 298 -15.31 -2.69 3.37
C ALA A 298 -16.42 -2.68 4.43
N SER A 299 -16.16 -2.07 5.58
CA SER A 299 -17.19 -1.76 6.59
C SER A 299 -16.98 -0.37 7.13
N GLY A 300 -18.10 0.26 7.43
CA GLY A 300 -18.18 1.40 8.33
C GLY A 300 -19.29 1.17 9.34
N PRO A 301 -19.01 0.49 10.46
CA PRO A 301 -19.98 0.26 11.51
C PRO A 301 -20.09 1.56 12.32
N ALA A 302 -21.16 2.31 12.08
CA ALA A 302 -21.49 3.63 12.65
C ALA A 302 -20.75 4.84 12.03
N GLU A 303 -21.53 5.90 11.80
CA GLU A 303 -21.12 7.19 11.21
C GLU A 303 -20.65 7.21 9.74
N GLY A 304 -20.72 6.10 9.02
CA GLY A 304 -20.38 6.05 7.58
C GLY A 304 -18.89 6.26 7.30
N ARG A 305 -18.01 5.87 8.25
CA ARG A 305 -16.56 5.99 8.12
C ARG A 305 -15.93 4.62 7.95
N LEU A 306 -14.86 4.52 7.18
CA LEU A 306 -14.21 3.25 6.92
C LEU A 306 -13.54 2.72 8.18
N HIS A 307 -13.81 1.47 8.56
CA HIS A 307 -13.17 0.79 9.69
C HIS A 307 -12.14 -0.24 9.19
N TRP A 308 -12.53 -1.04 8.19
CA TRP A 308 -11.66 -2.02 7.54
C TRP A 308 -11.88 -2.04 6.02
N LEU A 309 -10.85 -2.44 5.29
CA LEU A 309 -10.86 -2.69 3.85
C LEU A 309 -10.14 -4.01 3.59
N LEU A 310 -10.81 -4.93 2.89
CA LEU A 310 -10.28 -6.26 2.62
C LEU A 310 -10.43 -6.65 1.16
N ALA A 311 -9.39 -7.25 0.61
CA ALA A 311 -9.43 -7.93 -0.68
C ALA A 311 -9.43 -9.44 -0.46
N ARG A 312 -10.24 -10.14 -1.24
CA ARG A 312 -10.47 -11.58 -1.10
C ARG A 312 -9.99 -12.30 -2.35
N TYR A 313 -9.00 -13.17 -2.18
CA TYR A 313 -8.47 -14.03 -3.24
C TYR A 313 -9.03 -15.42 -3.10
N ALA A 314 -9.24 -16.13 -4.20
CA ALA A 314 -9.91 -17.43 -4.17
C ALA A 314 -9.19 -18.51 -4.97
N ALA A 315 -9.34 -19.75 -4.52
CA ALA A 315 -9.12 -20.95 -5.31
C ALA A 315 -10.29 -21.91 -5.08
N GLU A 316 -10.80 -22.49 -6.16
CA GLU A 316 -11.90 -23.45 -6.04
C GLU A 316 -11.48 -24.69 -5.27
N ARG A 317 -10.22 -25.12 -5.44
CA ARG A 317 -9.66 -26.31 -4.82
C ARG A 317 -8.14 -26.21 -4.73
N LEU A 318 -7.59 -26.64 -3.61
CA LEU A 318 -6.15 -26.82 -3.41
C LEU A 318 -5.87 -28.28 -3.08
N GLU A 319 -5.21 -28.95 -4.02
CA GLU A 319 -4.75 -30.32 -3.86
C GLU A 319 -3.52 -30.43 -2.93
N PRO A 320 -3.20 -31.63 -2.42
CA PRO A 320 -1.98 -31.84 -1.65
C PRO A 320 -0.75 -31.36 -2.42
N GLY A 321 0.08 -30.53 -1.78
CA GLY A 321 1.29 -29.95 -2.39
C GLY A 321 1.04 -28.76 -3.32
N ALA A 322 -0.20 -28.42 -3.65
CA ALA A 322 -0.51 -27.17 -4.35
C ALA A 322 -0.39 -25.98 -3.39
N THR A 323 -0.04 -24.81 -3.91
CA THR A 323 0.03 -23.57 -3.12
C THR A 323 -0.83 -22.50 -3.78
N LEU A 324 -1.74 -21.91 -3.01
CA LEU A 324 -2.37 -20.66 -3.40
C LEU A 324 -1.41 -19.51 -3.12
N THR A 325 -1.09 -18.72 -4.14
CA THR A 325 -0.27 -17.50 -4.00
C THR A 325 -1.07 -16.28 -4.44
N ALA A 326 -1.15 -15.29 -3.55
CA ALA A 326 -1.78 -14.00 -3.80
C ALA A 326 -0.87 -12.90 -3.26
N GLY A 327 -1.06 -11.67 -3.69
CA GLY A 327 -0.32 -10.55 -3.12
C GLY A 327 -0.94 -9.21 -3.42
N GLU A 328 -0.34 -8.18 -2.85
CA GLU A 328 -0.69 -6.78 -3.06
C GLU A 328 0.53 -5.90 -2.99
N GLU A 329 0.55 -4.85 -3.77
CA GLU A 329 1.38 -3.68 -3.52
C GLU A 329 0.52 -2.61 -2.84
N ARG A 330 0.99 -2.08 -1.72
CA ARG A 330 0.30 -1.04 -0.95
C ARG A 330 1.15 0.20 -0.88
N ILE A 331 0.61 1.33 -1.31
CA ILE A 331 1.31 2.61 -1.32
C ILE A 331 0.50 3.61 -0.50
N LEU A 332 1.09 4.08 0.60
CA LEU A 332 0.53 5.11 1.46
C LEU A 332 1.25 6.45 1.20
N LEU A 333 0.51 7.42 0.68
CA LEU A 333 1.00 8.76 0.35
C LEU A 333 0.23 9.82 1.13
N ARG A 334 0.89 10.98 1.30
CA ARG A 334 0.27 12.21 1.80
C ARG A 334 0.31 13.27 0.72
N GLY A 335 -0.84 13.88 0.41
CA GLY A 335 -0.91 14.95 -0.58
C GLY A 335 -2.31 15.52 -0.76
N LEU A 336 -2.66 15.91 -1.99
CA LEU A 336 -3.93 16.56 -2.32
C LEU A 336 -5.09 15.54 -2.44
N SER A 337 -6.27 15.81 -1.87
CA SER A 337 -7.47 14.95 -2.00
C SER A 337 -8.18 15.04 -3.37
N SER A 338 -7.78 16.00 -4.20
CA SER A 338 -8.27 16.24 -5.56
C SER A 338 -7.12 16.69 -6.49
N PRO A 339 -7.17 16.35 -7.80
CA PRO A 339 -6.29 16.96 -8.79
C PRO A 339 -6.44 18.49 -8.76
N LEU A 340 -5.35 19.21 -8.97
CA LEU A 340 -5.41 20.66 -9.14
C LEU A 340 -6.11 20.93 -10.47
N ALA A 341 -7.21 21.70 -10.43
CA ALA A 341 -7.88 22.13 -11.64
C ALA A 341 -6.88 22.94 -12.47
N VAL A 342 -6.60 22.49 -13.69
CA VAL A 342 -5.86 23.30 -14.66
C VAL A 342 -6.66 24.59 -14.83
N PRO A 343 -6.06 25.79 -14.66
CA PRO A 343 -6.76 27.03 -14.90
C PRO A 343 -7.35 26.99 -16.31
N ARG A 344 -8.64 27.31 -16.46
CA ARG A 344 -9.23 27.53 -17.78
C ARG A 344 -8.44 28.66 -18.46
N GLY A 345 -7.84 28.37 -19.61
CA GLY A 345 -7.12 29.36 -20.43
C GLY A 345 -5.63 29.11 -20.67
N ALA A 346 -5.14 27.88 -20.50
CA ALA A 346 -3.83 27.48 -21.02
C ALA A 346 -4.01 26.64 -22.29
N ASP A 347 -4.38 27.31 -23.38
CA ASP A 347 -4.03 26.90 -24.74
C ASP A 347 -2.70 27.58 -25.12
#